data_AF-A0A3D5E728-F1
#
_entry.id   AF-A0A3D5E728-F1
#
_cell.length_a   1.000
_cell.length_b   1.000
_cell.length_c   1.000
_cell.angle_alpha   90.00
_cell.angle_beta   90.00
_cell.angle_gamma   90.00
#
_symmetry.space_group_name_H-M   'P 1'
#
loop_
_entity.id
_entity.type
_entity.pdbx_description
1 polymer ?
#
loop_
_entity_poly.entity_id
_entity_poly.type
_entity_poly.pdbx_seq_one_letter_code
_entity_poly.pdbx_strand_id
1 'polypeptide(L)'
;VIAILTTVMSWSGILITGRQARNLREFTIFFVNWRAKTIAYTTLLRDEFPSFGFGNYSASLTNPLPPPTRNRLTVALRLPLLIPHLPMLVILNAALTFVSLLAWATVALFGRYPQPLYEFSTGVLRYSFRVETYLLLLHDDFPPLRLD
;
A
#
# COMPACT_ATOMS: atom_id res chain seq x y z
N VAL A 1 -3.77 -9.95 8.01
CA VAL A 1 -3.11 -11.26 8.22
C VAL A 1 -2.26 -11.69 7.02
N ILE A 2 -2.83 -11.84 5.82
CA ILE A 2 -2.10 -12.31 4.62
C ILE A 2 -0.87 -11.44 4.30
N ALA A 3 -0.99 -10.10 4.33
CA ALA A 3 0.12 -9.18 4.12
C ALA A 3 1.31 -9.40 5.08
N ILE A 4 1.00 -9.68 6.35
CA ILE A 4 2.01 -9.90 7.40
C ILE A 4 2.76 -11.20 7.11
N LEU A 5 2.03 -12.27 6.73
CA LEU A 5 2.63 -13.56 6.38
C LEU A 5 3.54 -13.44 5.13
N THR A 6 3.09 -12.75 4.09
CA THR A 6 3.89 -12.50 2.87
C THR A 6 5.15 -11.70 3.17
N THR A 7 5.05 -10.71 4.05
CA THR A 7 6.18 -9.90 4.50
C THR A 7 7.20 -10.76 5.24
N VAL A 8 6.75 -11.55 6.21
CA VAL A 8 7.61 -12.44 7.00
C VAL A 8 8.27 -13.49 6.11
N MET A 9 7.52 -14.12 5.20
CA MET A 9 8.08 -15.09 4.24
C MET A 9 9.11 -14.46 3.30
N SER A 10 8.85 -13.24 2.80
CA SER A 10 9.78 -12.52 1.93
C SER A 10 11.05 -12.12 2.68
N TRP A 11 10.92 -11.62 3.92
CA TRP A 11 12.05 -11.24 4.76
C TRP A 11 12.93 -12.45 5.10
N SER A 12 12.34 -13.53 5.60
CA SER A 12 13.07 -14.77 5.91
C SER A 12 13.75 -15.36 4.68
N GLY A 13 13.06 -15.38 3.54
CA GLY A 13 13.63 -15.89 2.28
C GLY A 13 14.83 -15.08 1.78
N ILE A 14 14.79 -13.76 1.91
CA ILE A 14 15.88 -12.87 1.49
C ILE A 14 17.07 -12.94 2.45
N LEU A 15 16.86 -13.13 3.76
CA LEU A 15 17.96 -13.31 4.70
C LEU A 15 18.80 -14.56 4.41
N ILE A 16 18.12 -15.68 4.12
CA ILE A 16 18.78 -16.96 3.87
C ILE A 16 19.41 -16.96 2.47
N THR A 17 18.67 -16.52 1.45
CA THR A 17 19.02 -16.73 0.04
C THR A 17 19.72 -15.51 -0.60
N GLY A 18 19.57 -14.31 -0.03
CA GLY A 18 19.99 -13.05 -0.64
C GLY A 18 19.22 -12.67 -1.90
N ARG A 19 18.20 -13.47 -2.27
CA ARG A 19 17.34 -13.30 -3.44
C ARG A 19 15.89 -13.51 -3.02
N GLN A 20 14.99 -12.68 -3.52
CA GLN A 20 13.56 -12.87 -3.31
C GLN A 20 13.02 -13.92 -4.29
N ALA A 21 12.24 -14.88 -3.81
CA ALA A 21 11.59 -15.86 -4.68
C ALA A 21 10.66 -15.15 -5.66
N ARG A 22 10.68 -15.58 -6.94
CA ARG A 22 9.87 -14.97 -8.00
C ARG A 22 8.37 -14.97 -7.65
N ASN A 23 7.86 -16.10 -7.15
CA ASN A 23 6.46 -16.26 -6.77
C ASN A 23 6.03 -15.28 -5.66
N LEU A 24 6.88 -15.07 -4.65
CA LEU A 24 6.59 -14.12 -3.57
C LEU A 24 6.57 -12.68 -4.08
N ARG A 25 7.48 -12.34 -5.00
CA ARG A 25 7.55 -11.02 -5.61
C ARG A 25 6.33 -10.71 -6.46
N GLU A 26 5.91 -11.65 -7.31
CA GLU A 26 4.72 -11.52 -8.15
C GLU A 26 3.46 -11.40 -7.30
N PHE A 27 3.33 -12.21 -6.25
CA PHE A 27 2.24 -12.10 -5.29
C PHE A 27 2.23 -10.75 -4.58
N THR A 28 3.41 -10.23 -4.23
CA THR A 28 3.55 -8.94 -3.56
C THR A 28 3.09 -7.78 -4.45
N ILE A 29 3.53 -7.77 -5.71
CA ILE A 29 3.10 -6.77 -6.70
C ILE A 29 1.58 -6.85 -6.92
N PHE A 30 1.04 -8.07 -7.03
CA PHE A 30 -0.38 -8.31 -7.12
C PHE A 30 -1.12 -7.77 -5.89
N PHE A 31 -0.63 -8.04 -4.68
CA PHE A 31 -1.26 -7.63 -3.43
C PHE A 31 -1.34 -6.11 -3.29
N VAL A 32 -0.25 -5.39 -3.59
CA VAL A 32 -0.23 -3.92 -3.55
C VAL A 32 -1.22 -3.33 -4.55
N ASN A 33 -1.21 -3.82 -5.80
CA ASN A 33 -2.12 -3.32 -6.83
C ASN A 33 -3.57 -3.64 -6.48
N TRP A 34 -3.86 -4.86 -6.02
CA TRP A 34 -5.20 -5.25 -5.59
C TRP A 34 -5.68 -4.34 -4.44
N ARG A 35 -4.85 -4.12 -3.42
CA ARG A 35 -5.20 -3.24 -2.29
C ARG A 35 -5.44 -1.80 -2.72
N ALA A 36 -4.64 -1.25 -3.64
CA ALA A 36 -4.86 0.08 -4.23
C ALA A 36 -6.21 0.20 -4.90
N LYS A 37 -6.55 -0.77 -5.75
CA LYS A 37 -7.84 -0.82 -6.44
C LYS A 37 -9.00 -0.97 -5.45
N THR A 38 -8.88 -1.85 -4.45
CA THR A 38 -9.91 -2.06 -3.44
C THR A 38 -10.15 -0.82 -2.60
N ILE A 39 -9.11 -0.14 -2.12
CA ILE A 39 -9.30 1.06 -1.30
C ILE A 39 -9.91 2.19 -2.14
N ALA A 40 -9.46 2.40 -3.38
CA ALA A 40 -10.05 3.41 -4.25
C ALA A 40 -11.55 3.19 -4.48
N TYR A 41 -11.99 1.94 -4.59
CA TYR A 41 -13.39 1.57 -4.72
C TYR A 41 -14.16 1.78 -3.40
N THR A 42 -13.65 1.27 -2.27
CA THR A 42 -14.38 1.34 -0.98
C THR A 42 -14.48 2.75 -0.41
N THR A 43 -13.52 3.61 -0.72
CA THR A 43 -13.52 5.03 -0.32
C THR A 43 -14.34 5.92 -1.27
N LEU A 44 -15.01 5.31 -2.27
CA LEU A 44 -15.77 5.99 -3.32
C LEU A 44 -14.93 7.03 -4.10
N LEU A 45 -13.62 6.84 -4.13
CA LEU A 45 -12.71 7.63 -4.94
C LEU A 45 -12.91 7.33 -6.44
N ARG A 46 -13.39 6.13 -6.76
CA ARG A 46 -13.77 5.69 -8.10
C ARG A 46 -15.00 4.78 -8.05
N ASP A 47 -15.94 5.03 -8.96
CA ASP A 47 -17.14 4.20 -9.11
C ASP A 47 -16.89 2.92 -9.94
N GLU A 48 -15.74 2.85 -10.64
CA GLU A 48 -15.37 1.70 -11.47
C GLU A 48 -14.97 0.49 -10.61
N PHE A 49 -15.65 -0.65 -10.85
CA PHE A 49 -15.36 -1.90 -10.17
C PHE A 49 -13.90 -2.33 -10.43
N PRO A 50 -13.13 -2.63 -9.37
CA PRO A 50 -11.72 -2.96 -9.51
C PRO A 50 -11.55 -4.31 -10.22
N SER A 51 -10.81 -4.32 -11.32
CA SER A 51 -10.44 -5.57 -11.99
C SER A 51 -9.57 -6.43 -11.05
N PHE A 52 -9.92 -7.69 -10.84
CA PHE A 52 -9.02 -8.65 -10.20
C PHE A 52 -7.81 -8.95 -11.10
N GLY A 53 -6.62 -9.12 -10.51
CA GLY A 53 -5.41 -9.42 -11.28
C GLY A 53 -4.62 -8.22 -11.77
N PHE A 54 -3.78 -8.48 -12.79
CA PHE A 54 -2.93 -7.49 -13.47
C PHE A 54 -3.68 -6.63 -14.49
N GLY A 55 -5.01 -6.56 -14.43
CA GLY A 55 -5.80 -5.67 -15.28
C GLY A 55 -5.35 -4.22 -15.15
N ASN A 56 -5.39 -3.47 -16.26
CA ASN A 56 -5.10 -2.04 -16.24
C ASN A 56 -6.17 -1.31 -15.42
N TYR A 57 -5.72 -0.56 -14.43
CA TYR A 57 -6.55 0.33 -13.62
C TYR A 57 -5.77 1.64 -13.46
N SER A 58 -6.43 2.79 -13.50
CA SER A 58 -5.72 4.08 -13.43
C SER A 58 -4.92 4.27 -12.13
N ALA A 59 -5.25 3.53 -11.06
CA ALA A 59 -4.47 3.49 -9.81
C ALA A 59 -3.45 2.35 -9.73
N SER A 60 -3.21 1.60 -10.81
CA SER A 60 -2.15 0.60 -10.86
C SER A 60 -0.78 1.29 -10.80
N LEU A 61 0.07 0.85 -9.88
CA LEU A 61 1.44 1.36 -9.77
C LEU A 61 2.28 0.73 -10.90
N THR A 62 2.63 1.51 -11.92
CA THR A 62 3.64 1.11 -12.93
C THR A 62 5.01 1.10 -12.25
N ASN A 63 5.31 0.02 -11.53
CA ASN A 63 6.56 -0.07 -10.78
C ASN A 63 7.69 -0.58 -11.69
N PRO A 64 8.79 0.17 -11.87
CA PRO A 64 9.99 -0.39 -12.47
C PRO A 64 10.51 -1.53 -11.58
N LEU A 65 10.89 -2.65 -12.21
CA LEU A 65 11.38 -3.85 -11.51
C LEU A 65 12.58 -3.47 -10.62
N PRO A 66 12.55 -3.73 -9.29
CA PRO A 66 13.69 -3.44 -8.43
C PRO A 66 14.89 -4.34 -8.79
N PRO A 67 16.13 -3.89 -8.51
CA PRO A 67 17.33 -4.61 -8.90
C PRO A 67 17.41 -6.02 -8.28
N PRO A 68 17.95 -7.01 -9.00
CA PRO A 68 17.88 -8.43 -8.63
C PRO A 68 18.71 -8.83 -7.41
N THR A 69 19.60 -7.96 -6.93
CA THR A 69 20.51 -8.21 -5.80
C THR A 69 20.30 -7.16 -4.72
N ARG A 70 20.07 -7.61 -3.48
CA ARG A 70 19.92 -6.73 -2.31
C ARG A 70 20.89 -7.13 -1.20
N ASN A 71 21.37 -6.11 -0.49
CA ASN A 71 22.23 -6.32 0.66
C ASN A 71 21.40 -6.88 1.84
N ARG A 72 21.82 -8.03 2.37
CA ARG A 72 21.11 -8.79 3.40
C ARG A 72 20.98 -8.01 4.72
N LEU A 73 21.97 -7.19 5.06
CA LEU A 73 21.97 -6.38 6.27
C LEU A 73 20.93 -5.26 6.22
N THR A 74 20.81 -4.60 5.06
CA THR A 74 19.77 -3.58 4.84
C THR A 74 18.38 -4.19 4.93
N VAL A 75 18.21 -5.44 4.48
CA VAL A 75 16.94 -6.19 4.61
C VAL A 75 16.68 -6.62 6.06
N ALA A 76 17.71 -7.06 6.79
CA ALA A 76 17.58 -7.44 8.19
C ALA A 76 17.12 -6.25 9.07
N LEU A 77 17.73 -5.08 8.87
CA LEU A 77 17.44 -3.87 9.64
C LEU A 77 16.11 -3.21 9.28
N ARG A 78 15.48 -3.56 8.15
CA ARG A 78 14.20 -2.97 7.72
C ARG A 78 13.01 -3.31 8.62
N LEU A 79 12.90 -4.57 9.08
CA LEU A 79 11.77 -4.97 9.93
C LEU A 79 11.71 -4.20 11.27
N PRO A 80 12.83 -4.08 12.01
CA PRO A 80 12.87 -3.25 13.22
C PRO A 80 12.57 -1.76 12.96
N LEU A 81 13.14 -1.20 11.89
CA LEU A 81 12.97 0.21 11.54
C LEU A 81 11.53 0.57 11.13
N LEU A 82 10.74 -0.44 10.80
CA LEU A 82 9.36 -0.34 10.37
C LEU A 82 8.36 -0.45 11.53
N ILE A 83 8.75 -1.02 12.67
CA ILE A 83 7.89 -1.06 13.88
C ILE A 83 7.24 0.30 14.22
N PRO A 84 7.92 1.46 14.10
CA PRO A 84 7.30 2.77 14.34
C PRO A 84 6.17 3.11 13.37
N HIS A 85 6.16 2.52 12.17
CA HIS A 85 5.20 2.85 11.11
C HIS A 85 3.91 2.02 11.20
N LEU A 86 3.93 0.89 11.93
CA LEU A 86 2.73 0.08 12.18
C LEU A 86 1.61 0.86 12.88
N PRO A 87 1.83 1.57 14.00
CA PRO A 87 0.78 2.36 14.63
C PRO A 87 0.28 3.49 13.73
N MET A 88 1.18 4.14 12.97
CA MET A 88 0.80 5.18 12.02
C MET A 88 -0.15 4.65 10.94
N LEU A 89 0.12 3.46 10.40
CA LEU A 89 -0.77 2.80 9.44
C LEU A 89 -2.14 2.48 10.05
N VAL A 90 -2.18 1.96 11.28
CA VAL A 90 -3.46 1.66 11.97
C VAL A 90 -4.29 2.93 12.13
N ILE A 91 -3.67 4.02 12.59
CA ILE A 91 -4.33 5.32 12.77
C ILE A 91 -4.84 5.85 11.43
N LEU A 92 -4.03 5.82 10.37
CA LEU A 92 -4.42 6.30 9.04
C LEU A 92 -5.55 5.46 8.43
N ASN A 93 -5.53 4.14 8.58
CA ASN A 93 -6.62 3.29 8.08
C ASN A 93 -7.92 3.56 8.84
N ALA A 94 -7.85 3.75 10.16
CA ALA A 94 -9.02 4.16 10.94
C ALA A 94 -9.58 5.51 10.46
N ALA A 95 -8.71 6.52 10.28
CA ALA A 95 -9.11 7.83 9.77
C ALA A 95 -9.76 7.74 8.38
N LEU A 96 -9.21 6.90 7.49
CA LEU A 96 -9.76 6.66 6.16
C LEU A 96 -11.17 6.05 6.25
N THR A 97 -11.42 5.13 7.18
CA THR A 97 -12.76 4.56 7.42
C THR A 97 -13.76 5.62 7.85
N PHE A 98 -13.38 6.51 8.78
CA PHE A 98 -14.24 7.63 9.20
C PHE A 98 -14.54 8.61 8.05
N VAL A 99 -13.52 8.96 7.26
CA VAL A 99 -13.67 9.85 6.11
C VAL A 99 -14.54 9.22 5.02
N SER A 100 -14.42 7.90 4.79
CA SER A 100 -15.28 7.19 3.83
C SER A 100 -16.74 7.19 4.26
N LEU A 101 -17.01 7.05 5.57
CA LEU A 101 -18.37 7.12 6.10
C LEU A 101 -18.97 8.52 5.95
N LEU A 102 -18.19 9.56 6.23
CA LEU A 102 -18.58 10.95 5.98
C LEU A 102 -18.82 11.21 4.49
N ALA A 103 -17.91 10.75 3.64
CA ALA A 103 -18.03 10.89 2.19
C ALA A 103 -19.32 10.24 1.68
N TRP A 104 -19.60 9.01 2.11
CA TRP A 104 -20.85 8.32 1.79
C TRP A 104 -22.09 9.12 2.20
N ALA A 105 -22.11 9.63 3.44
CA ALA A 105 -23.21 10.47 3.91
C ALA A 105 -23.36 11.76 3.09
N THR A 106 -22.26 12.42 2.73
CA THR A 106 -22.30 13.64 1.91
C THR A 106 -22.75 13.37 0.48
N VAL A 107 -22.35 12.25 -0.13
CA VAL A 107 -22.80 11.86 -1.46
C VAL A 107 -24.28 11.50 -1.44
N ALA A 108 -24.75 10.79 -0.41
CA ALA A 108 -26.17 10.46 -0.26
C ALA A 108 -27.07 11.69 -0.07
N LEU A 109 -26.59 12.71 0.65
CA LEU A 109 -27.37 13.92 0.94
C LEU A 109 -27.26 15.00 -0.15
N PHE A 110 -26.08 15.18 -0.74
CA PHE A 110 -25.79 16.31 -1.64
C PHE A 110 -25.40 15.88 -3.07
N GLY A 111 -25.27 14.58 -3.35
CA GLY A 111 -24.89 14.06 -4.66
C GLY A 111 -23.47 14.42 -5.11
N ARG A 112 -22.63 14.97 -4.22
CA ARG A 112 -21.26 15.42 -4.55
C ARG A 112 -20.26 15.01 -3.49
N TYR A 113 -19.08 14.57 -3.94
CA TYR A 113 -17.96 14.25 -3.06
C TYR A 113 -17.25 15.53 -2.61
N PRO A 114 -17.08 15.80 -1.30
CA PRO A 114 -16.41 17.00 -0.82
C PRO A 114 -14.93 16.97 -1.19
N GLN A 115 -14.46 18.01 -1.89
CA GLN A 115 -13.06 18.18 -2.26
C GLN A 115 -12.05 18.00 -1.09
N PRO A 116 -12.26 18.56 0.13
CA PRO A 116 -11.31 18.37 1.22
C PRO A 116 -11.21 16.92 1.72
N LEU A 117 -12.30 16.14 1.65
CA LEU A 117 -12.26 14.70 1.98
C LEU A 117 -11.49 13.92 0.93
N TYR A 118 -11.57 14.34 -0.33
CA TYR A 118 -10.84 13.73 -1.44
C TYR A 118 -9.32 13.95 -1.29
N GLU A 119 -8.91 15.19 -1.03
CA GLU A 119 -7.50 15.56 -0.81
C GLU A 119 -6.91 14.82 0.40
N PHE A 120 -7.65 14.73 1.51
CA PHE A 120 -7.22 13.93 2.65
C PHE A 120 -7.07 12.43 2.32
N SER A 121 -8.09 11.85 1.67
CA SER A 121 -8.09 10.41 1.34
C SER A 121 -6.96 10.05 0.39
N THR A 122 -6.68 10.89 -0.60
CA THR A 122 -5.57 10.70 -1.55
C THR A 122 -4.20 10.84 -0.88
N GLY A 123 -4.01 11.82 0.01
CA GLY A 123 -2.77 11.96 0.78
C GLY A 123 -2.49 10.76 1.69
N VAL A 124 -3.53 10.28 2.40
CA VAL A 124 -3.44 9.06 3.24
C VAL A 124 -3.11 7.83 2.40
N LEU A 125 -3.72 7.69 1.22
CA LEU A 125 -3.45 6.59 0.30
C LEU A 125 -2.00 6.60 -0.18
N ARG A 126 -1.49 7.76 -0.62
CA ARG A 126 -0.10 7.90 -1.07
C ARG A 126 0.89 7.56 0.03
N TYR A 127 0.68 8.06 1.24
CA TYR A 127 1.51 7.71 2.39
C TYR A 127 1.44 6.20 2.70
N SER A 128 0.24 5.63 2.70
CA SER A 128 0.05 4.20 2.96
C SER A 128 0.78 3.34 1.93
N PHE A 129 0.71 3.69 0.63
CA PHE A 129 1.44 2.98 -0.42
C PHE A 129 2.95 3.13 -0.32
N ARG A 130 3.45 4.31 0.06
CA ARG A 130 4.89 4.54 0.33
C ARG A 130 5.40 3.61 1.44
N VAL A 131 4.68 3.53 2.55
CA VAL A 131 5.04 2.63 3.67
C VAL A 131 4.92 1.17 3.26
N GLU A 132 3.85 0.79 2.57
CA GLU A 132 3.57 -0.59 2.19
C GLU A 132 4.57 -1.13 1.14
N THR A 133 4.96 -0.33 0.14
CA THR A 133 5.98 -0.72 -0.83
C THR A 133 7.37 -0.85 -0.21
N TYR A 134 7.69 -0.07 0.81
CA TYR A 134 8.90 -0.26 1.63
C TYR A 134 8.84 -1.56 2.43
N LEU A 135 7.69 -1.81 3.07
CA LEU A 135 7.37 -3.02 3.85
C LEU A 135 7.53 -4.30 3.05
N LEU A 136 7.00 -4.26 1.83
CA LEU A 136 6.93 -5.37 0.91
C LEU A 136 8.20 -5.54 0.09
N LEU A 137 9.25 -4.76 0.42
CA LEU A 137 10.53 -4.85 -0.24
C LEU A 137 10.40 -4.60 -1.74
N LEU A 138 9.45 -3.77 -2.18
CA LEU A 138 9.32 -3.35 -3.57
C LEU A 138 10.23 -2.15 -3.89
N HIS A 139 10.44 -1.29 -2.90
CA HIS A 139 11.37 -0.16 -3.00
C HIS A 139 12.43 -0.18 -1.89
N ASP A 140 13.61 0.33 -2.24
CA ASP A 140 14.75 0.40 -1.34
C ASP A 140 14.86 1.74 -0.60
N ASP A 141 14.21 2.78 -1.12
CA ASP A 141 14.26 4.14 -0.60
C ASP A 141 13.31 4.33 0.58
N PHE A 142 13.81 5.00 1.62
CA PHE A 142 13.05 5.29 2.83
C PHE A 142 11.94 6.31 2.52
N PRO A 143 10.68 6.05 2.87
CA PRO A 143 9.58 6.95 2.57
C PRO A 143 9.65 8.22 3.46
N PRO A 144 9.65 9.43 2.89
CA PRO A 144 9.57 10.65 3.69
C PRO A 144 8.19 10.75 4.37
N LEU A 145 8.18 11.19 5.64
CA LEU A 145 6.98 11.46 6.44
C LEU A 145 6.26 12.72 5.93
N ARG A 146 5.62 12.62 4.75
CA ARG A 146 4.85 13.70 4.16
C ARG A 146 3.58 13.18 3.48
N LEU A 147 2.53 14.00 3.52
CA LEU A 147 1.16 13.71 3.06
C LEU A 147 0.83 14.41 1.73
N ASP A 148 1.81 14.53 0.83
CA ASP A 148 1.69 15.22 -0.48
C ASP A 148 0.80 14.51 -1.52
#